data_AF-A0A848XYZ1-F1
#
_entry.id   AF-A0A848XYZ1-F1
#
_cell.length_a   1.000
_cell.length_b   1.000
_cell.length_c   1.000
_cell.angle_alpha   90.00
_cell.angle_beta   90.00
_cell.angle_gamma   90.00
#
_symmetry.space_group_name_H-M   'P 1'
#
loop_
_entity.id
_entity.type
_entity.pdbx_description
1 polymer ?
#
loop_
_entity_poly.entity_id
_entity_poly.type
_entity_poly.pdbx_seq_one_letter_code
_entity_poly.pdbx_strand_id
1 'polypeptide(L)'
;MVVLGLLAALLIAALVAWRQRPRSLWTGFFLTAFTLGPMATMAVGSVLGSLWGCTVNEAGGNACLVAGRDMGPLLTELFVSAWYTMLTLPLGGGLLLIWLVLRLRPSGLGRRARTARAS
;
A
#
# COMPACT_ATOMS: atom_id res chain seq x y z
N MET A 1 -36.40 25.48 13.95
CA MET A 1 -35.45 25.83 12.86
C MET A 1 -34.00 25.55 13.24
N VAL A 2 -33.51 26.00 14.41
CA VAL A 2 -32.11 25.79 14.86
C VAL A 2 -31.76 24.30 15.09
N VAL A 3 -32.67 23.52 15.71
CA VAL A 3 -32.44 22.09 16.02
C VAL A 3 -32.34 21.23 14.75
N LEU A 4 -33.19 21.50 13.75
CA LEU A 4 -33.12 20.82 12.44
C LEU A 4 -31.80 21.12 11.70
N GLY A 5 -31.29 22.35 11.82
CA GLY A 5 -30.00 22.73 11.21
C GLY A 5 -28.79 22.03 11.84
N LEU A 6 -28.79 21.83 13.16
CA LEU A 6 -27.72 21.12 13.87
C LEU A 6 -27.69 19.61 13.54
N LEU A 7 -28.86 18.98 13.45
CA LEU A 7 -28.97 17.57 13.10
C LEU A 7 -28.54 17.31 11.64
N ALA A 8 -28.93 18.18 10.71
CA ALA A 8 -28.50 18.10 9.31
C ALA A 8 -26.97 18.29 9.17
N ALA A 9 -26.37 19.23 9.90
CA ALA A 9 -24.93 19.46 9.89
C ALA A 9 -24.13 18.28 10.48
N LEU A 10 -24.62 17.66 11.55
CA LEU A 10 -24.01 16.48 12.15
C LEU A 10 -24.13 15.24 11.25
N LEU A 11 -25.28 15.07 10.57
CA LEU A 11 -25.48 14.02 9.58
C LEU A 11 -24.57 14.21 8.36
N ILE A 12 -24.42 15.43 7.84
CA ILE A 12 -23.52 15.72 6.71
C ILE A 12 -22.07 15.48 7.13
N ALA A 13 -21.65 15.94 8.31
CA ALA A 13 -20.30 15.69 8.83
C ALA A 13 -20.04 14.18 9.05
N ALA A 14 -21.02 13.45 9.59
CA ALA A 14 -20.94 12.01 9.77
C ALA A 14 -20.90 11.26 8.43
N LEU A 15 -21.69 11.67 7.43
CA LEU A 15 -21.71 11.08 6.09
C LEU A 15 -20.42 11.39 5.31
N VAL A 16 -19.86 12.58 5.44
CA VAL A 16 -18.55 12.94 4.85
C VAL A 16 -17.43 12.14 5.53
N ALA A 17 -17.42 12.04 6.87
CA ALA A 17 -16.46 11.25 7.62
C ALA A 17 -16.57 9.73 7.32
N TRP A 18 -17.80 9.21 7.18
CA TRP A 18 -18.09 7.83 6.82
C TRP A 18 -17.75 7.53 5.35
N ARG A 19 -17.86 8.50 4.43
CA ARG A 19 -17.48 8.36 3.01
C ARG A 19 -15.97 8.51 2.75
N GLN A 20 -15.25 9.23 3.62
CA GLN A 20 -13.79 9.43 3.58
C GLN A 20 -13.00 8.25 4.19
N ARG A 21 -13.50 7.64 5.28
CA ARG A 21 -12.81 6.54 5.98
C ARG A 21 -12.53 5.26 5.16
N PRO A 22 -13.48 4.70 4.38
CA PRO A 22 -13.22 3.50 3.60
C PRO A 22 -12.31 3.84 2.41
N ARG A 23 -12.54 4.95 1.69
CA ARG A 23 -11.71 5.32 0.52
C ARG A 23 -10.23 5.52 0.88
N SER A 24 -9.95 6.17 2.00
CA SER A 24 -8.58 6.37 2.49
C SER A 24 -7.86 5.06 2.80
N LEU A 25 -8.52 4.07 3.42
CA LEU A 25 -7.93 2.77 3.72
C LEU A 25 -7.55 2.00 2.44
N TRP A 26 -8.38 2.07 1.41
CA TRP A 26 -8.11 1.43 0.12
C TRP A 26 -6.90 2.09 -0.57
N THR A 27 -6.78 3.41 -0.50
CA THR A 27 -5.58 4.12 -0.98
C THR A 27 -4.32 3.59 -0.30
N GLY A 28 -4.32 3.47 1.04
CA GLY A 28 -3.20 2.90 1.78
C GLY A 28 -2.87 1.47 1.33
N PHE A 29 -3.87 0.60 1.19
CA PHE A 29 -3.70 -0.77 0.71
C PHE A 29 -3.01 -0.85 -0.65
N PHE A 30 -3.49 -0.11 -1.66
CA PHE A 30 -2.89 -0.12 -2.99
C PHE A 30 -1.46 0.44 -3.00
N LEU A 31 -1.19 1.47 -2.19
CA LEU A 31 0.15 2.03 -2.04
C LEU A 31 1.13 1.03 -1.41
N THR A 32 0.71 0.31 -0.36
CA THR A 32 1.52 -0.76 0.25
C THR A 32 1.75 -1.91 -0.72
N ALA A 33 0.72 -2.34 -1.45
CA ALA A 33 0.83 -3.38 -2.47
C ALA A 33 1.79 -2.99 -3.60
N PHE A 34 1.74 -1.73 -4.07
CA PHE A 34 2.68 -1.21 -5.07
C PHE A 34 4.12 -1.16 -4.55
N THR A 35 4.30 -0.76 -3.28
CA THR A 35 5.63 -0.62 -2.67
C THR A 35 6.30 -1.98 -2.45
N LEU A 36 5.57 -2.94 -1.88
CA LEU A 36 6.10 -4.24 -1.45
C LEU A 36 5.86 -5.38 -2.45
N GLY A 37 5.02 -5.16 -3.47
CA GLY A 37 4.65 -6.14 -4.47
C GLY A 37 5.86 -6.85 -5.11
N PRO A 38 6.89 -6.12 -5.58
CA PRO A 38 8.05 -6.76 -6.20
C PRO A 38 8.89 -7.63 -5.22
N MET A 39 8.89 -7.30 -3.91
CA MET A 39 9.51 -8.20 -2.92
C MET A 39 8.70 -9.48 -2.71
N ALA A 40 7.37 -9.36 -2.72
CA ALA A 40 6.50 -10.53 -2.56
C ALA A 40 6.67 -11.52 -3.72
N THR A 41 6.76 -11.02 -4.96
CA THR A 41 6.99 -11.86 -6.15
C THR A 41 8.36 -12.52 -6.16
N MET A 42 9.41 -11.80 -5.73
CA MET A 42 10.73 -12.37 -5.53
C MET A 42 10.70 -13.53 -4.51
N ALA A 43 10.07 -13.32 -3.35
CA ALA A 43 9.97 -14.34 -2.32
C ALA A 43 9.26 -15.60 -2.84
N VAL A 44 8.20 -15.43 -3.64
CA VAL A 44 7.51 -16.55 -4.30
C VAL A 44 8.46 -17.30 -5.24
N GLY A 45 9.21 -16.60 -6.08
CA GLY A 45 10.21 -17.22 -6.96
C GLY A 45 11.25 -18.04 -6.20
N SER A 46 11.80 -17.51 -5.11
CA SER A 46 12.79 -18.20 -4.27
C SER A 46 12.22 -19.44 -3.57
N VAL A 47 11.00 -19.34 -3.05
CA VAL A 47 10.32 -20.47 -2.38
C VAL A 47 10.00 -21.56 -3.39
N LEU A 48 9.44 -21.23 -4.55
CA LEU A 48 9.15 -22.20 -5.61
C LEU A 48 10.42 -22.87 -6.13
N GLY A 49 11.50 -22.12 -6.31
CA GLY A 49 12.80 -22.68 -6.69
C GLY A 49 13.30 -23.71 -5.68
N SER A 50 13.21 -23.37 -4.39
CA SER A 50 13.60 -24.28 -3.30
C SER A 50 12.72 -25.53 -3.23
N LEU A 51 11.41 -25.39 -3.46
CA LEU A 51 10.46 -26.51 -3.47
C LEU A 51 10.69 -27.48 -4.65
N TRP A 52 11.14 -26.97 -5.79
CA TRP A 52 11.42 -27.77 -6.98
C TRP A 52 12.89 -28.18 -7.12
N GLY A 53 13.76 -27.77 -6.19
CA GLY A 53 15.20 -28.07 -6.23
C GLY A 53 15.94 -27.32 -7.34
N CYS A 54 15.39 -26.21 -7.82
CA CYS A 54 15.96 -25.41 -8.91
C CYS A 54 16.74 -24.22 -8.38
N THR A 55 17.92 -23.98 -8.98
CA THR A 55 18.75 -22.82 -8.66
C THR A 55 18.21 -21.57 -9.35
N VAL A 56 17.70 -20.63 -8.56
CA VAL A 56 17.19 -19.34 -9.04
C VAL A 56 18.23 -18.26 -8.74
N ASN A 57 18.70 -17.57 -9.78
CA ASN A 57 19.65 -16.47 -9.66
C ASN A 57 19.42 -15.41 -10.74
N GLU A 58 20.14 -14.30 -10.62
CA GLU A 58 20.08 -13.14 -11.52
C GLU A 58 20.84 -13.34 -12.83
N ALA A 59 21.79 -14.29 -12.85
CA ALA A 59 22.60 -14.61 -14.03
C ALA A 59 21.80 -15.35 -15.11
N GLY A 60 20.63 -15.89 -14.75
CA GLY A 60 19.61 -16.40 -15.65
C GLY A 60 19.77 -17.86 -16.09
N GLY A 61 18.66 -18.44 -16.55
CA GLY A 61 18.64 -19.52 -17.53
C GLY A 61 18.94 -20.94 -17.06
N ASN A 62 18.94 -21.22 -15.76
CA ASN A 62 19.00 -22.62 -15.31
C ASN A 62 17.70 -23.33 -15.71
N ALA A 63 17.80 -24.30 -16.62
CA ALA A 63 16.66 -25.12 -17.01
C ALA A 63 16.06 -25.78 -15.76
N CYS A 64 14.77 -25.55 -15.53
CA CYS A 64 14.03 -26.09 -14.38
C CYS A 64 12.78 -26.78 -14.88
N LEU A 65 12.91 -28.10 -15.12
CA LEU A 65 11.83 -28.92 -15.66
C LEU A 65 10.88 -29.35 -14.55
N VAL A 66 9.68 -28.78 -14.55
CA VAL A 66 8.58 -29.14 -13.64
C VAL A 66 7.43 -29.67 -14.48
N ALA A 67 7.03 -30.92 -14.24
CA ALA A 67 5.96 -31.59 -15.00
C ALA A 67 6.15 -31.53 -16.54
N GLY A 68 7.40 -31.59 -17.01
CA GLY A 68 7.74 -31.55 -18.45
C GLY A 68 7.71 -30.15 -19.09
N ARG A 69 7.59 -29.08 -18.30
CA ARG A 69 7.70 -27.68 -18.76
C ARG A 69 8.90 -27.02 -18.10
N ASP A 70 9.66 -26.25 -18.89
CA ASP A 70 10.74 -25.43 -18.35
C ASP A 70 10.16 -24.17 -17.68
N MET A 71 10.24 -24.15 -16.35
CA MET A 71 9.80 -23.03 -15.52
C MET A 71 10.95 -22.07 -15.21
N GLY A 72 12.20 -22.42 -15.55
CA GLY A 72 13.40 -21.64 -15.23
C GLY A 72 13.25 -20.14 -15.55
N PRO A 73 12.84 -19.77 -16.78
CA PRO A 73 12.62 -18.38 -17.15
C PRO A 73 11.64 -17.64 -16.23
N LEU A 74 10.51 -18.28 -15.89
CA LEU A 74 9.49 -17.69 -15.02
C LEU A 74 10.01 -17.45 -13.59
N LEU A 75 10.74 -18.42 -13.02
CA LEU A 75 11.32 -18.25 -11.68
C LEU A 75 12.36 -17.13 -11.66
N THR A 76 13.18 -17.03 -12.70
CA THR A 76 14.15 -15.94 -12.85
C THR A 76 13.46 -14.59 -12.95
N GLU A 77 12.40 -14.45 -13.77
CA GLU A 77 11.64 -13.20 -13.86
C GLU A 77 11.03 -12.80 -12.52
N LEU A 78 10.45 -13.75 -11.79
CA LEU A 78 9.93 -13.52 -10.44
C LEU A 78 11.03 -13.06 -9.49
N PHE A 79 12.21 -13.67 -9.53
CA PHE A 79 13.33 -13.29 -8.67
C PHE A 79 13.87 -11.90 -8.99
N VAL A 80 14.13 -11.61 -10.27
CA VAL A 80 14.67 -10.34 -10.74
C VAL A 80 13.67 -9.20 -10.54
N SER A 81 12.38 -9.49 -10.36
CA SER A 81 11.40 -8.46 -9.99
C SER A 81 11.78 -7.69 -8.71
N ALA A 82 12.60 -8.25 -7.83
CA ALA A 82 13.18 -7.54 -6.69
C ALA A 82 13.91 -6.25 -7.09
N TRP A 83 14.48 -6.16 -8.30
CA TRP A 83 15.19 -4.96 -8.75
C TRP A 83 14.25 -3.75 -8.88
N TYR A 84 12.96 -3.99 -9.18
CA TYR A 84 11.98 -2.91 -9.18
C TYR A 84 11.80 -2.27 -7.80
N THR A 85 12.17 -2.96 -6.71
CA THR A 85 12.13 -2.37 -5.35
C THR A 85 13.08 -1.19 -5.21
N MET A 86 14.17 -1.12 -5.97
CA MET A 86 15.04 0.06 -5.98
C MET A 86 14.29 1.33 -6.37
N LEU A 87 13.22 1.19 -7.15
CA LEU A 87 12.35 2.29 -7.57
C LEU A 87 11.06 2.37 -6.76
N THR A 88 10.37 1.25 -6.54
CA THR A 88 9.06 1.25 -5.86
C THR A 88 9.18 1.55 -4.38
N LEU A 89 10.29 1.19 -3.73
CA LEU A 89 10.50 1.39 -2.30
C LEU A 89 10.72 2.88 -1.94
N PRO A 90 11.59 3.66 -2.63
CA PRO A 90 11.69 5.10 -2.37
C PRO A 90 10.42 5.86 -2.79
N LEU A 91 9.85 5.57 -3.96
CA LEU A 91 8.65 6.28 -4.44
C LEU A 91 7.42 5.92 -3.60
N GLY A 92 7.10 4.64 -3.51
CA GLY A 92 5.93 4.15 -2.77
C GLY A 92 6.06 4.37 -1.27
N GLY A 93 7.25 4.16 -0.69
CA GLY A 93 7.54 4.46 0.71
C GLY A 93 7.42 5.95 1.02
N GLY A 94 7.94 6.83 0.16
CA GLY A 94 7.78 8.27 0.30
C GLY A 94 6.32 8.72 0.27
N LEU A 95 5.54 8.23 -0.69
CA LEU A 95 4.10 8.51 -0.76
C LEU A 95 3.34 7.95 0.44
N LEU A 96 3.67 6.74 0.91
CA LEU A 96 3.08 6.13 2.11
C LEU A 96 3.34 6.97 3.36
N LEU A 97 4.57 7.47 3.53
CA LEU A 97 4.94 8.34 4.65
C LEU A 97 4.16 9.66 4.59
N ILE A 98 4.08 10.31 3.44
CA ILE A 98 3.30 11.54 3.26
C ILE A 98 1.82 11.29 3.60
N TRP A 99 1.25 10.21 3.06
CA TRP A 99 -0.14 9.82 3.33
C TRP A 99 -0.37 9.57 4.83
N LEU A 100 0.56 8.88 5.50
CA LEU A 100 0.48 8.60 6.93
C LEU A 100 0.55 9.88 7.76
N VAL A 101 1.48 10.79 7.44
CA VAL A 101 1.63 12.08 8.14
C VAL A 101 0.36 12.92 8.00
N LEU A 102 -0.21 13.03 6.79
CA LEU A 102 -1.45 13.78 6.56
C LEU A 102 -2.63 13.18 7.32
N ARG A 103 -2.68 11.84 7.43
CA ARG A 103 -3.75 11.12 8.13
C ARG A 103 -3.65 11.22 9.65
N LEU A 104 -2.43 11.15 10.18
CA LEU A 104 -2.16 11.21 11.62
C LEU A 104 -2.10 12.64 12.14
N ARG A 105 -1.95 13.66 11.27
CA ARG A 105 -1.89 15.07 11.65
C ARG A 105 -3.09 15.41 12.54
N PRO A 106 -2.89 15.71 13.84
CA PRO A 106 -3.99 16.08 14.70
C PRO A 106 -4.58 17.38 14.16
N SER A 107 -5.82 17.34 13.72
CA SER A 107 -6.56 18.54 13.31
C SER A 107 -6.94 19.35 14.55
N GLY A 108 -5.93 19.89 15.24
CA GLY A 108 -6.05 20.74 16.44
C GLY A 108 -6.56 22.16 16.14
N LEU A 109 -6.76 22.52 14.87
CA LEU A 109 -7.17 23.86 14.44
C LEU A 109 -8.66 24.19 14.70
N GLY A 110 -9.51 23.20 15.00
CA GLY A 110 -10.95 23.41 15.17
C GLY A 110 -11.40 23.80 16.59
N ARG A 111 -10.54 23.70 17.61
CA ARG A 111 -10.91 23.98 19.01
C ARG A 111 -10.54 25.38 19.51
N ARG A 112 -9.54 26.04 18.92
CA ARG A 112 -9.10 27.40 19.34
C ARG A 112 -9.99 28.54 18.82
N ALA A 113 -10.71 28.36 17.72
CA ALA A 113 -11.60 29.41 17.18
C ALA A 113 -12.89 29.59 18.00
N ARG A 114 -13.26 28.60 18.84
CA ARG A 114 -14.50 28.64 19.63
C ARG A 114 -14.31 29.30 21.00
N THR A 115 -13.10 29.32 21.54
CA THR A 115 -12.78 30.00 22.81
C THR A 115 -12.44 31.48 22.65
N ALA A 116 -11.92 31.90 21.50
CA ALA A 116 -11.61 33.32 21.24
C ALA A 116 -12.84 34.19 20.94
N ARG A 117 -14.02 33.60 20.72
CA ARG A 117 -15.29 34.31 20.50
C ARG A 117 -16.18 34.32 21.75
N ALA A 118 -15.70 33.77 22.86
CA ALA A 118 -16.39 33.70 24.15
C ALA A 118 -15.76 34.60 25.23
N SER A 119 -14.82 35.48 24.84
CA SER A 119 -14.18 36.49 25.68
C SER A 119 -14.50 37.89 25.17
#